data_AF-A0A7C9H520-F1
#
_entry.id   AF-A0A7C9H520-F1
#
_cell.length_a   1.000
_cell.length_b   1.000
_cell.length_c   1.000
_cell.angle_alpha   90.00
_cell.angle_beta   90.00
_cell.angle_gamma   90.00
#
_symmetry.space_group_name_H-M   'P 1'
#
loop_
_entity.id
_entity.type
_entity.pdbx_description
1 polymer ?
#
loop_
_entity_poly.entity_id
_entity_poly.type
_entity_poly.pdbx_seq_one_letter_code
_entity_poly.pdbx_strand_id
1 'polypeptide(L)'
;MKSDNQALRQKYNDLQQNNVQLEKQQNELKSHIEQMVQSEQLLQRDVRKYDEAPEWQLPESGAFASAKSFRDKVVMPFVNKLKTLIKNLTIQCVRLKEEVLQLRKEKKRLSDDVEFYKGKIKDMSDRTELLQEKADDLGRVKRYAGAEQIDTIIRKVREQERTEQQIRRYDRSYGTR
;
A
#
# COMPACT_ATOMS: atom_id res chain seq x y z
N MET A 1 -4.51 -37.78 23.48
CA MET A 1 -4.20 -38.60 22.27
C MET A 1 -4.95 -38.17 21.00
N LYS A 2 -6.30 -38.15 20.93
CA LYS A 2 -7.01 -37.65 19.71
C LYS A 2 -6.85 -36.13 19.49
N SER A 3 -6.89 -35.34 20.57
CA SER A 3 -6.71 -33.87 20.52
C SER A 3 -5.31 -33.47 20.04
N ASP A 4 -4.27 -34.13 20.56
CA ASP A 4 -2.87 -33.82 20.23
C ASP A 4 -2.55 -34.10 18.75
N ASN A 5 -3.14 -35.14 18.17
CA ASN A 5 -3.02 -35.44 16.74
C ASN A 5 -3.71 -34.39 15.85
N GLN A 6 -4.82 -33.83 16.30
CA GLN A 6 -5.55 -32.80 15.56
C GLN A 6 -4.78 -31.47 15.58
N ALA A 7 -4.17 -31.12 16.72
CA ALA A 7 -3.30 -29.95 16.85
C ALA A 7 -2.03 -30.07 15.98
N LEU A 8 -1.42 -31.26 15.90
CA LEU A 8 -0.27 -31.51 15.01
C LEU A 8 -0.63 -31.35 13.54
N ARG A 9 -1.82 -31.82 13.12
CA ARG A 9 -2.30 -31.65 11.73
C ARG A 9 -2.55 -30.18 11.38
N GLN A 10 -3.14 -29.40 12.28
CA GLN A 10 -3.29 -27.96 12.07
C GLN A 10 -1.93 -27.28 11.91
N LYS A 11 -1.00 -27.54 12.83
CA LYS A 11 0.34 -26.95 12.77
C LYS A 11 1.09 -27.31 11.50
N TYR A 12 0.93 -28.54 10.99
CA TYR A 12 1.50 -28.98 9.72
C TYR A 12 0.93 -28.20 8.53
N ASN A 13 -0.40 -28.02 8.49
CA ASN A 13 -1.07 -27.26 7.43
C ASN A 13 -0.64 -25.77 7.45
N ASP A 14 -0.53 -25.17 8.62
CA ASP A 14 -0.07 -23.79 8.78
C ASP A 14 1.39 -23.62 8.30
N LEU A 15 2.26 -24.58 8.66
CA LEU A 15 3.63 -24.63 8.16
C LEU A 15 3.70 -24.76 6.64
N GLN A 16 2.83 -25.59 6.06
CA GLN A 16 2.76 -25.79 4.61
C GLN A 16 2.29 -24.52 3.89
N GLN A 17 1.29 -23.82 4.42
CA GLN A 17 0.86 -22.51 3.88
C GLN A 17 1.96 -21.46 4.00
N ASN A 18 2.64 -21.38 5.14
CA ASN A 18 3.75 -20.45 5.34
C ASN A 18 4.88 -20.69 4.34
N ASN A 19 5.24 -21.96 4.06
CA ASN A 19 6.25 -22.29 3.07
C ASN A 19 5.87 -21.82 1.66
N VAL A 20 4.63 -22.04 1.23
CA VAL A 20 4.16 -21.56 -0.09
C VAL A 20 4.25 -20.03 -0.19
N GLN A 21 3.91 -19.33 0.90
CA GLN A 21 3.99 -17.88 0.94
C GLN A 21 5.44 -17.37 0.93
N LEU A 22 6.35 -18.06 1.62
CA LEU A 22 7.78 -17.77 1.61
C LEU A 22 8.39 -18.01 0.22
N GLU A 23 8.02 -19.09 -0.46
CA GLU A 23 8.47 -19.35 -1.83
C GLU A 23 8.02 -18.26 -2.80
N LYS A 24 6.78 -17.78 -2.67
CA LYS A 24 6.29 -16.66 -3.46
C LYS A 24 7.10 -15.38 -3.20
N GLN A 25 7.33 -15.03 -1.94
CA GLN A 25 8.15 -13.88 -1.57
C GLN A 25 9.58 -14.01 -2.10
N GLN A 26 10.16 -15.21 -2.04
CA GLN A 26 11.50 -15.48 -2.55
C GLN A 26 11.57 -15.27 -4.07
N ASN A 27 10.57 -15.71 -4.82
CA ASN A 27 10.51 -15.50 -6.27
C ASN A 27 10.31 -14.03 -6.64
N GLU A 28 9.49 -13.30 -5.89
CA GLU A 28 9.31 -11.85 -6.06
C GLU A 28 10.65 -11.11 -5.81
N LEU A 29 11.37 -11.46 -4.75
CA LEU A 29 12.68 -10.90 -4.45
C LEU A 29 13.73 -11.22 -5.53
N LYS A 30 13.76 -12.47 -6.04
CA LYS A 30 14.64 -12.85 -7.15
C LYS A 30 14.40 -11.99 -8.39
N SER A 31 13.13 -11.81 -8.77
CA SER A 31 12.76 -10.96 -9.91
C SER A 31 13.18 -9.50 -9.71
N HIS A 32 13.02 -8.94 -8.50
CA HIS A 32 13.52 -7.59 -8.19
C HIS A 32 15.04 -7.49 -8.29
N ILE A 33 15.78 -8.50 -7.80
CA ILE A 33 17.24 -8.54 -7.90
C ILE A 33 17.67 -8.58 -9.38
N GLU A 34 17.03 -9.40 -10.20
CA GLU A 34 17.32 -9.46 -11.65
C GLU A 34 17.10 -8.11 -12.33
N GLN A 35 16.01 -7.41 -12.01
CA GLN A 35 15.76 -6.05 -12.52
C GLN A 35 16.83 -5.06 -12.06
N MET A 36 17.25 -5.13 -10.79
CA MET A 36 18.33 -4.29 -10.28
C MET A 36 19.65 -4.55 -11.02
N VAL A 37 20.02 -5.82 -11.23
CA VAL A 37 21.23 -6.20 -11.97
C VAL A 37 21.18 -5.71 -13.42
N GLN A 38 20.03 -5.84 -14.10
CA GLN A 38 19.87 -5.30 -15.46
C GLN A 38 20.03 -3.77 -15.49
N SER A 39 19.43 -3.07 -14.53
CA SER A 39 19.55 -1.61 -14.43
C SER A 39 20.98 -1.17 -14.15
N GLU A 40 21.71 -1.92 -13.32
CA GLU A 40 23.12 -1.67 -13.02
C GLU A 40 24.00 -1.85 -14.27
N GLN A 41 23.78 -2.91 -15.05
CA GLN A 41 24.50 -3.14 -16.30
C GLN A 41 24.29 -2.01 -17.31
N LEU A 42 23.06 -1.49 -17.43
CA LEU A 42 22.77 -0.32 -18.27
C LEU A 42 23.53 0.92 -17.80
N LEU A 43 23.51 1.19 -16.49
CA LEU A 43 24.25 2.30 -15.90
C LEU A 43 25.76 2.17 -16.15
N GLN A 44 26.33 0.99 -15.95
CA GLN A 44 27.74 0.74 -16.22
C GLN A 44 28.10 0.96 -17.70
N ARG A 45 27.22 0.54 -18.62
CA ARG A 45 27.42 0.78 -20.06
C ARG A 45 27.39 2.27 -20.39
N ASP A 46 26.48 3.03 -19.80
CA ASP A 46 26.39 4.47 -20.03
C ASP A 46 27.60 5.21 -19.45
N VAL A 47 28.12 4.79 -18.30
CA VAL A 47 29.38 5.31 -17.75
C VAL A 47 30.54 5.07 -18.71
N ARG A 48 30.70 3.86 -19.25
CA ARG A 48 31.77 3.57 -20.23
C ARG A 48 31.70 4.44 -21.48
N LYS A 49 30.50 4.78 -21.97
CA LYS A 49 30.36 5.71 -23.10
C LYS A 49 30.94 7.09 -22.79
N TYR A 50 30.81 7.56 -21.56
CA TYR A 50 31.38 8.84 -21.15
C TYR A 50 32.91 8.78 -21.08
N ASP A 51 33.48 7.62 -20.75
CA ASP A 51 34.93 7.42 -20.71
C ASP A 51 35.54 7.19 -22.11
N GLU A 52 34.82 6.50 -23.01
CA GLU A 52 35.39 6.01 -24.28
C GLU A 52 35.04 6.89 -25.49
N ALA A 53 33.89 7.57 -25.53
CA ALA A 53 33.46 8.23 -26.76
C ALA A 53 34.21 9.57 -27.00
N PRO A 54 34.71 9.83 -28.22
CA PRO A 54 35.48 11.04 -28.53
C PRO A 54 34.75 12.36 -28.24
N GLU A 55 33.41 12.37 -28.30
CA GLU A 55 32.59 13.53 -27.99
C GLU A 55 32.65 13.97 -26.51
N TRP A 56 33.02 13.05 -25.60
CA TRP A 56 33.17 13.33 -24.17
C TRP A 56 34.62 13.64 -23.77
N GLN A 57 35.56 13.43 -24.70
CA GLN A 57 36.97 13.74 -24.49
C GLN A 57 37.28 15.21 -24.80
N LEU A 58 38.30 15.75 -24.12
CA LEU A 58 38.80 17.08 -24.45
C LEU A 58 39.46 17.02 -25.84
N PRO A 59 39.07 17.88 -26.80
CA PRO A 59 39.68 17.89 -28.13
C PRO A 59 41.18 18.14 -28.05
N GLU A 60 41.97 17.47 -28.89
CA GLU A 60 43.41 17.69 -28.91
C GLU A 60 43.80 19.11 -29.37
N SER A 61 44.95 19.59 -28.89
CA SER A 61 45.49 20.87 -29.36
C SER A 61 45.95 20.73 -30.80
N GLY A 62 45.43 21.57 -31.70
CA GLY A 62 45.93 21.62 -33.08
C GLY A 62 47.43 21.94 -33.12
N ALA A 63 48.15 21.35 -34.07
CA ALA A 63 49.62 21.39 -34.16
C ALA A 63 50.26 22.79 -34.15
N PHE A 64 49.47 23.84 -34.40
CA PHE A 64 49.91 25.24 -34.45
C PHE A 64 49.29 26.12 -33.34
N ALA A 65 48.49 25.56 -32.44
CA ALA A 65 47.89 26.30 -31.33
C ALA A 65 48.88 26.43 -30.17
N SER A 66 49.12 27.66 -29.71
CA SER A 66 49.85 27.87 -28.46
C SER A 66 49.07 27.31 -27.28
N ALA A 67 49.76 26.83 -26.24
CA ALA A 67 49.15 26.32 -25.01
C ALA A 67 48.17 27.34 -24.39
N LYS A 68 48.51 28.64 -24.42
CA LYS A 68 47.63 29.71 -23.96
C LYS A 68 46.34 29.80 -24.80
N SER A 69 46.47 29.79 -26.13
CA SER A 69 45.31 29.87 -27.02
C SER A 69 44.39 28.66 -26.91
N PHE A 70 44.95 27.45 -26.73
CA PHE A 70 44.17 26.24 -26.53
C PHE A 70 43.43 26.26 -25.19
N ARG A 71 44.11 26.65 -24.10
CA ARG A 71 43.48 26.84 -22.79
C ARG A 71 42.31 27.82 -22.86
N ASP A 72 42.54 29.02 -23.38
CA ASP A 72 41.58 30.11 -23.30
C ASP A 72 40.39 29.90 -24.26
N LYS A 73 40.62 29.31 -25.44
CA LYS A 73 39.58 29.15 -26.47
C LYS A 73 38.88 27.79 -26.48
N VAL A 74 39.50 26.73 -25.96
CA VAL A 74 38.94 25.36 -26.00
C VAL A 74 38.63 24.85 -24.59
N VAL A 75 39.63 24.83 -23.71
CA VAL A 75 39.50 24.22 -22.38
C VAL A 75 38.55 25.02 -21.48
N MET A 76 38.74 26.34 -21.36
CA MET A 76 37.92 27.17 -20.47
C MET A 76 36.42 27.17 -20.87
N PRO A 77 36.03 27.34 -22.15
CA PRO A 77 34.64 27.22 -22.55
C PRO A 77 34.04 25.83 -22.30
N PHE A 78 34.81 24.77 -22.53
CA PHE A 78 34.38 23.39 -22.28
C PHE A 78 34.10 23.16 -20.79
N VAL A 79 35.03 23.55 -19.91
CA VAL A 79 34.87 23.46 -18.44
C VAL A 79 33.67 24.28 -17.96
N ASN A 80 33.43 25.46 -18.52
CA ASN A 80 32.27 26.28 -18.16
C ASN A 80 30.93 25.65 -18.59
N LYS A 81 30.88 25.02 -19.77
CA LYS A 81 29.71 24.25 -20.22
C LYS A 81 29.46 23.07 -19.29
N LEU A 82 30.50 22.30 -18.95
CA LEU A 82 30.41 21.17 -18.03
C LEU A 82 29.93 21.62 -16.65
N LYS A 83 30.49 22.71 -16.11
CA LYS A 83 30.06 23.30 -14.83
C LYS A 83 28.57 23.68 -14.85
N THR A 84 28.08 24.22 -15.96
CA THR A 84 26.66 24.58 -16.12
C THR A 84 25.77 23.33 -16.18
N LEU A 85 26.17 22.31 -16.94
CA LEU A 85 25.44 21.04 -17.02
C LEU A 85 25.37 20.35 -15.66
N ILE A 86 26.49 20.24 -14.94
CA ILE A 86 26.55 19.64 -13.60
C ILE A 86 25.63 20.39 -12.63
N LYS A 87 25.63 21.73 -12.65
CA LYS A 87 24.72 22.53 -11.82
C LYS A 87 23.26 22.23 -12.13
N ASN A 88 22.88 22.21 -13.40
CA ASN A 88 21.51 21.95 -13.82
C ASN A 88 21.06 20.53 -13.44
N LEU A 89 21.91 19.53 -13.70
CA LEU A 89 21.65 18.14 -13.32
C LEU A 89 21.52 17.99 -11.81
N THR A 90 22.41 18.63 -11.03
CA THR A 90 22.36 18.60 -9.57
C THR A 90 21.03 19.15 -9.04
N ILE A 91 20.57 20.28 -9.60
CA ILE A 91 19.26 20.86 -9.23
C ILE A 91 18.12 19.88 -9.56
N GLN A 92 18.14 19.27 -10.74
CA GLN A 92 17.13 18.29 -11.14
C GLN A 92 17.14 17.05 -10.24
N CYS A 93 18.31 16.51 -9.91
CA CYS A 93 18.44 15.36 -9.00
C CYS A 93 17.90 15.68 -7.61
N VAL A 94 18.15 16.87 -7.07
CA VAL A 94 17.60 17.30 -5.77
C VAL A 94 16.07 17.39 -5.82
N ARG A 95 15.51 18.00 -6.87
CA ARG A 95 14.05 18.09 -7.06
C ARG A 95 13.40 16.72 -7.17
N LEU A 96 13.94 15.84 -8.03
CA LEU A 96 13.45 14.47 -8.19
C LEU A 96 13.56 13.68 -6.88
N LYS A 97 14.64 13.86 -6.12
CA LYS A 97 14.78 13.22 -4.81
C LYS A 97 13.70 13.68 -3.83
N GLU A 98 13.35 14.96 -3.84
CA GLU A 98 12.28 15.52 -3.01
C GLU A 98 10.89 15.02 -3.42
N GLU A 99 10.60 14.97 -4.73
CA GLU A 99 9.37 14.39 -5.27
C GLU A 99 9.24 12.90 -4.90
N VAL A 100 10.31 12.12 -5.02
CA VAL A 100 10.32 10.71 -4.60
C VAL A 100 10.05 10.57 -3.10
N LEU A 101 10.57 11.48 -2.26
CA LEU A 101 10.28 11.48 -0.82
C LEU A 101 8.81 11.82 -0.53
N GLN A 102 8.22 12.79 -1.23
CA GLN A 102 6.80 13.13 -1.13
C GLN A 102 5.93 11.94 -1.53
N LEU A 103 6.18 11.36 -2.71
CA LEU A 103 5.43 10.19 -3.22
C LEU A 103 5.53 8.99 -2.26
N ARG A 104 6.68 8.76 -1.63
CA ARG A 104 6.82 7.70 -0.61
C ARG A 104 5.94 7.96 0.62
N LYS A 105 5.83 9.21 1.08
CA LYS A 105 4.94 9.57 2.20
C LYS A 105 3.47 9.38 1.82
N GLU A 106 3.07 9.82 0.63
CA GLU A 106 1.70 9.64 0.13
C GLU A 106 1.34 8.18 -0.05
N LYS A 107 2.23 7.38 -0.66
CA LYS A 107 2.06 5.93 -0.79
C LYS A 107 1.84 5.27 0.57
N LYS A 108 2.59 5.68 1.61
CA LYS A 108 2.40 5.16 2.97
C LYS A 108 1.03 5.53 3.51
N ARG A 109 0.64 6.81 3.45
CA ARG A 109 -0.69 7.26 3.90
C ARG A 109 -1.82 6.49 3.20
N LEU A 110 -1.74 6.34 1.88
CA LEU A 110 -2.73 5.58 1.11
C LEU A 110 -2.77 4.10 1.50
N SER A 111 -1.62 3.50 1.83
CA SER A 111 -1.56 2.14 2.36
C SER A 111 -2.28 2.03 3.70
N ASP A 112 -2.04 2.97 4.61
CA ASP A 112 -2.69 3.02 5.93
C ASP A 112 -4.21 3.21 5.78
N ASP A 113 -4.66 4.08 4.87
CA ASP A 113 -6.08 4.28 4.56
C ASP A 113 -6.72 2.99 4.01
N VAL A 114 -6.03 2.27 3.12
CA VAL A 114 -6.52 1.00 2.58
C VAL A 114 -6.70 -0.04 3.69
N GLU A 115 -5.75 -0.15 4.61
CA GLU A 115 -5.86 -1.06 5.76
C GLU A 115 -7.03 -0.68 6.68
N PHE A 116 -7.19 0.61 6.96
CA PHE A 116 -8.31 1.12 7.75
C PHE A 116 -9.66 0.77 7.12
N TYR A 117 -9.83 1.03 5.82
CA TYR A 117 -11.09 0.72 5.14
C TYR A 117 -11.35 -0.78 5.00
N LYS A 118 -10.31 -1.59 4.80
CA LYS A 118 -10.45 -3.06 4.85
C LYS A 118 -10.97 -3.53 6.20
N GLY A 119 -10.46 -2.97 7.29
CA GLY A 119 -10.96 -3.25 8.65
C GLY A 119 -12.44 -2.89 8.81
N LYS A 120 -12.83 -1.68 8.39
CA LYS A 120 -14.23 -1.24 8.45
C LYS A 120 -15.17 -2.13 7.60
N ILE A 121 -14.72 -2.55 6.43
CA ILE A 121 -15.48 -3.46 5.55
C ILE A 121 -15.66 -4.82 6.24
N LYS A 122 -14.60 -5.34 6.87
CA LYS A 122 -14.68 -6.59 7.63
C LYS A 122 -15.68 -6.49 8.79
N ASP A 123 -15.59 -5.46 9.60
CA ASP A 123 -16.54 -5.24 10.71
C ASP A 123 -18.00 -5.13 10.23
N MET A 124 -18.22 -4.46 9.09
CA MET A 124 -19.54 -4.39 8.47
C MET A 124 -19.98 -5.74 7.94
N SER A 125 -19.10 -6.50 7.30
CA SER A 125 -19.37 -7.86 6.81
C SER A 125 -19.77 -8.79 7.95
N ASP A 126 -19.02 -8.80 9.05
CA ASP A 126 -19.29 -9.65 10.21
C ASP A 126 -20.65 -9.29 10.85
N ARG A 127 -21.00 -8.00 10.90
CA ARG A 127 -22.33 -7.55 11.36
C ARG A 127 -23.44 -7.96 10.41
N THR A 128 -23.21 -7.88 9.11
CA THR A 128 -24.18 -8.31 8.09
C THR A 128 -24.42 -9.81 8.17
N GLU A 129 -23.37 -10.62 8.36
CA GLU A 129 -23.48 -12.06 8.55
C GLU A 129 -24.29 -12.41 9.81
N LEU A 130 -24.01 -11.74 10.94
CA LEU A 130 -24.78 -11.92 12.17
C LEU A 130 -26.26 -11.53 12.01
N LEU A 131 -26.53 -10.43 11.30
CA LEU A 131 -27.92 -10.01 11.03
C LEU A 131 -28.63 -11.00 10.10
N GLN A 132 -27.90 -11.56 9.13
CA GLN A 132 -28.45 -12.57 8.23
C GLN A 132 -28.81 -13.85 9.00
N GLU A 133 -27.93 -14.33 9.89
CA GLU A 133 -28.20 -15.48 10.74
C GLU A 133 -29.46 -15.26 11.60
N LYS A 134 -29.58 -14.10 12.24
CA LYS A 134 -30.78 -13.75 13.01
C LYS A 134 -32.05 -13.69 12.16
N ALA A 135 -31.95 -13.15 10.95
CA ALA A 135 -33.08 -13.11 10.02
C ALA A 135 -33.50 -14.53 9.59
N ASP A 136 -32.54 -15.40 9.33
CA ASP A 136 -32.77 -16.80 8.97
C ASP A 136 -33.43 -17.57 10.13
N ASP A 137 -32.96 -17.37 11.36
CA ASP A 137 -33.53 -17.96 12.58
C ASP A 137 -34.98 -17.50 12.80
N LEU A 138 -35.25 -16.20 12.65
CA LEU A 138 -36.63 -15.69 12.68
C LEU A 138 -37.50 -16.35 11.58
N GLY A 139 -36.94 -16.56 10.39
CA GLY A 139 -37.60 -17.29 9.31
C GLY A 139 -37.89 -18.76 9.65
N ARG A 140 -37.02 -19.42 10.42
CA ARG A 140 -37.26 -20.78 10.95
C ARG A 140 -38.38 -20.78 11.98
N VAL A 141 -38.37 -19.84 12.92
CA VAL A 141 -39.43 -19.68 13.93
C VAL A 141 -40.78 -19.40 13.28
N LYS A 142 -40.83 -18.49 12.28
CA LYS A 142 -42.07 -18.15 11.56
C LYS A 142 -42.66 -19.33 10.80
N ARG A 143 -41.82 -20.21 10.26
CA ARG A 143 -42.24 -21.47 9.62
C ARG A 143 -42.77 -22.50 10.63
N TYR A 144 -42.16 -22.60 11.81
CA TYR A 144 -42.56 -23.56 12.84
C TYR A 144 -43.84 -23.15 13.57
N ALA A 145 -43.92 -21.91 14.05
CA ALA A 145 -45.04 -21.40 14.84
C ALA A 145 -46.21 -20.87 13.98
N GLY A 146 -46.02 -20.69 12.68
CA GLY A 146 -47.01 -20.10 11.79
C GLY A 146 -46.93 -18.57 11.72
N ALA A 147 -47.06 -18.04 10.51
CA ALA A 147 -46.81 -16.64 10.20
C ALA A 147 -47.70 -15.67 10.99
N GLU A 148 -49.00 -15.96 11.06
CA GLU A 148 -49.97 -15.07 11.70
C GLU A 148 -49.83 -14.99 13.23
N GLN A 149 -49.46 -16.11 13.87
CA GLN A 149 -49.25 -16.16 15.31
C GLN A 149 -48.04 -15.29 15.70
N ILE A 150 -46.94 -15.41 14.94
CA ILE A 150 -45.75 -14.58 15.13
C ILE A 150 -46.02 -13.09 14.86
N ASP A 151 -46.74 -12.75 13.78
CA ASP A 151 -47.05 -11.35 13.47
C ASP A 151 -47.95 -10.71 14.54
N THR A 152 -48.88 -11.49 15.12
CA THR A 152 -49.71 -11.04 16.25
C THR A 152 -48.88 -10.78 17.51
N ILE A 153 -47.92 -11.65 17.82
CA ILE A 153 -47.00 -11.48 18.95
C ILE A 153 -46.13 -10.24 18.75
N ILE A 154 -45.52 -10.08 17.56
CA ILE A 154 -44.69 -8.91 17.23
C ILE A 154 -45.48 -7.61 17.38
N ARG A 155 -46.75 -7.57 16.93
CA ARG A 155 -47.60 -6.38 17.08
C ARG A 155 -47.80 -6.01 18.56
N LYS A 156 -48.15 -6.98 19.40
CA LYS A 156 -48.34 -6.76 20.85
C LYS A 156 -47.03 -6.28 21.52
N VAL A 157 -45.91 -6.92 21.22
CA VAL A 157 -44.59 -6.52 21.75
C VAL A 157 -44.23 -5.10 21.32
N ARG A 158 -44.42 -4.73 20.04
CA ARG A 158 -44.15 -3.37 19.55
C ARG A 158 -45.02 -2.30 20.22
N GLU A 159 -46.28 -2.61 20.55
CA GLU A 159 -47.15 -1.70 21.29
C GLU A 159 -46.61 -1.46 22.71
N GLN A 160 -46.15 -2.52 23.39
CA GLN A 160 -45.53 -2.44 24.71
C GLN A 160 -44.16 -1.71 24.70
N GLU A 161 -43.31 -1.95 23.70
CA GLU A 161 -42.02 -1.26 23.59
C GLU A 161 -42.19 0.27 23.44
N ARG A 162 -43.25 0.72 22.74
CA ARG A 162 -43.56 2.14 22.59
C ARG A 162 -44.00 2.77 23.91
N THR A 163 -44.87 2.10 24.66
CA THR A 163 -45.32 2.62 25.96
C THR A 163 -44.15 2.67 26.95
N GLU A 164 -43.29 1.65 26.97
CA GLU A 164 -42.06 1.67 27.78
C GLU A 164 -41.05 2.74 27.34
N GLN A 165 -40.91 3.01 26.04
CA GLN A 165 -40.06 4.11 25.56
C GLN A 165 -40.62 5.48 25.95
N GLN A 166 -41.94 5.66 25.95
CA GLN A 166 -42.58 6.88 26.41
C GLN A 166 -42.39 7.09 27.91
N ILE A 167 -42.55 6.05 28.72
CA ILE A 167 -42.26 6.07 30.16
C ILE A 167 -40.77 6.41 30.40
N ARG A 168 -39.85 5.73 29.70
CA ARG A 168 -38.40 6.03 29.80
C ARG A 168 -38.02 7.44 29.37
N ARG A 169 -38.75 8.06 28.44
CA ARG A 169 -38.55 9.47 28.05
C ARG A 169 -39.13 10.42 29.10
N TYR A 170 -40.29 10.10 29.66
CA TYR A 170 -40.92 10.86 30.74
C TYR A 170 -40.06 10.84 32.02
N ASP A 171 -39.54 9.67 32.41
CA ASP A 171 -38.64 9.54 33.56
C ASP A 171 -37.32 10.27 33.33
N ARG A 172 -36.80 10.31 32.10
CA ARG A 172 -35.61 11.11 31.77
C ARG A 172 -35.87 12.61 31.82
N SER A 173 -37.08 13.08 31.52
CA SER A 173 -37.43 14.50 31.56
C SER A 173 -37.83 15.00 32.95
N TYR A 174 -38.38 14.12 33.81
CA TYR A 174 -38.88 14.48 35.13
C TYR A 174 -38.07 13.90 36.31
N GLY A 175 -37.11 13.00 36.07
CA GLY A 175 -36.28 12.36 37.09
C GLY A 175 -34.93 13.04 37.40
N THR A 176 -34.66 14.23 36.84
CA THR A 176 -33.47 15.04 37.18
C THR A 176 -33.89 16.32 37.92
N ARG A 177 -34.53 16.16 39.09
CA ARG A 177 -34.80 17.24 40.03
C ARG A 177 -34.61 16.76 41.46
#